data_AF-A0A948V5X7-F1
#
_entry.id   AF-A0A948V5X7-F1
#
_cell.length_a   1.000
_cell.length_b   1.000
_cell.length_c   1.000
_cell.angle_alpha   90.00
_cell.angle_beta   90.00
_cell.angle_gamma   90.00
#
_symmetry.space_group_name_H-M   'P 1'
#
loop_
_entity.id
_entity.type
_entity.pdbx_description
1 polymer ?
#
loop_
_entity_poly.entity_id
_entity_poly.type
_entity_poly.pdbx_seq_one_letter_code
_entity_poly.pdbx_strand_id
1 'polypeptide(L)'
;MSWSEDTMQALRNWLAPDTADKEHPADDARFYLFIGHVGHDCHSIWDEGIAIDTIRREARELHPEWSGELLKKFVENRKSHGTELLDFLTSLREAGKVNELIPV
;
A
#
# COMPACT_ATOMS: atom_id res chain seq x y z
N MET A 1 -14.43 -7.21 0.91
CA MET A 1 -13.61 -6.62 1.99
C MET A 1 -13.74 -5.11 1.87
N SER A 2 -13.89 -4.36 2.96
CA SER A 2 -13.93 -2.88 2.93
C SER A 2 -12.81 -2.36 3.82
N TRP A 3 -11.89 -1.61 3.26
CA TRP A 3 -10.84 -0.91 4.00
C TRP A 3 -11.45 0.23 4.83
N SER A 4 -10.87 0.50 6.00
CA SER A 4 -11.26 1.63 6.83
C SER A 4 -10.98 2.96 6.13
N GLU A 5 -11.58 4.04 6.66
CA GLU A 5 -11.29 5.40 6.22
C GLU A 5 -9.79 5.74 6.37
N ASP A 6 -9.15 5.26 7.44
CA ASP A 6 -7.72 5.46 7.68
C ASP A 6 -6.85 4.77 6.61
N THR A 7 -7.18 3.53 6.25
CA THR A 7 -6.49 2.80 5.17
C THR A 7 -6.66 3.50 3.82
N MET A 8 -7.87 3.97 3.53
CA MET A 8 -8.15 4.73 2.30
C MET A 8 -7.42 6.08 2.28
N GLN A 9 -7.31 6.75 3.43
CA GLN A 9 -6.56 8.01 3.55
C GLN A 9 -5.06 7.77 3.37
N ALA A 10 -4.51 6.70 3.94
CA ALA A 10 -3.11 6.33 3.75
C ALA A 10 -2.80 6.02 2.27
N LEU A 11 -3.71 5.31 1.59
CA LEU A 11 -3.61 5.07 0.15
C LEU A 11 -3.56 6.39 -0.65
N ARG A 12 -4.51 7.30 -0.42
CA ARG A 12 -4.57 8.59 -1.14
C ARG A 12 -3.36 9.47 -0.86
N ASN A 13 -2.87 9.47 0.39
CA ASN A 13 -1.67 10.20 0.77
C ASN A 13 -0.43 9.65 0.07
N TRP A 14 -0.33 8.34 -0.11
CA TRP A 14 0.74 7.72 -0.89
C TRP A 14 0.62 8.06 -2.39
N LEU A 15 -0.59 8.06 -2.92
CA LEU A 15 -0.88 8.38 -4.32
C LEU A 15 -0.94 9.88 -4.61
N ALA A 16 -0.55 10.77 -3.70
CA ALA A 16 -0.67 12.20 -3.94
C ALA A 16 0.25 12.66 -5.12
N PRO A 17 -0.13 13.70 -5.89
CA PRO A 17 0.67 14.22 -7.01
C PRO A 17 2.11 14.59 -6.68
N ASP A 18 2.37 14.98 -5.43
CA ASP A 18 3.70 15.33 -4.96
C ASP A 18 4.57 14.12 -4.58
N THR A 19 4.02 12.89 -4.63
CA THR A 19 4.60 11.67 -4.03
C THR A 19 4.53 10.43 -4.90
N ALA A 20 3.66 10.36 -5.90
CA ALA A 20 3.39 9.07 -6.56
C ALA A 20 4.46 8.62 -7.58
N ASP A 21 5.39 9.49 -8.00
CA ASP A 21 6.31 9.18 -9.13
C ASP A 21 7.72 9.80 -8.98
N LYS A 22 8.18 10.10 -7.76
CA LYS A 22 9.47 10.78 -7.57
C LYS A 22 10.64 9.86 -7.28
N GLU A 23 10.41 8.55 -7.20
CA GLU A 23 11.38 7.57 -6.66
C GLU A 23 12.05 8.11 -5.38
N HIS A 24 11.26 8.81 -4.55
CA HIS A 24 11.77 9.49 -3.37
C HIS A 24 11.61 8.59 -2.13
N PRO A 25 12.55 8.58 -1.17
CA PRO A 25 12.41 7.79 0.06
C PRO A 25 11.12 8.06 0.86
N ALA A 26 10.54 9.25 0.69
CA ALA A 26 9.25 9.62 1.28
C ALA A 26 8.05 8.92 0.64
N ASP A 27 8.19 8.46 -0.61
CA ASP A 27 7.17 7.71 -1.34
C ASP A 27 7.08 6.30 -0.74
N ASP A 28 8.23 5.71 -0.42
CA ASP A 28 8.34 4.41 0.24
C ASP A 28 7.76 4.45 1.67
N ALA A 29 8.04 5.51 2.45
CA ALA A 29 7.49 5.64 3.80
C ALA A 29 5.95 5.69 3.83
N ARG A 30 5.32 6.42 2.90
CA ARG A 30 3.85 6.50 2.80
C ARG A 30 3.25 5.21 2.28
N PHE A 31 3.92 4.55 1.35
CA PHE A 31 3.55 3.22 0.90
C PHE A 31 3.58 2.21 2.06
N TYR A 32 4.64 2.20 2.88
CA TYR A 32 4.75 1.32 4.03
C TYR A 32 3.67 1.59 5.07
N LEU A 33 3.33 2.85 5.30
CA LEU A 33 2.22 3.22 6.17
C LEU A 33 0.89 2.65 5.66
N PHE A 34 0.60 2.81 4.37
CA PHE A 34 -0.57 2.19 3.73
C PHE A 34 -0.58 0.67 3.91
N ILE A 35 0.54 -0.01 3.68
CA ILE A 35 0.66 -1.46 3.88
C ILE A 35 0.43 -1.87 5.35
N GLY A 36 0.94 -1.09 6.31
CA GLY A 36 0.68 -1.32 7.74
C GLY A 36 -0.81 -1.24 8.08
N HIS A 37 -1.51 -0.24 7.54
CA HIS A 37 -2.96 -0.08 7.69
C HIS A 37 -3.74 -1.25 7.09
N VAL A 38 -3.36 -1.71 5.90
CA VAL A 38 -3.91 -2.93 5.28
C VAL A 38 -3.69 -4.16 6.18
N GLY A 39 -2.47 -4.33 6.70
CA GLY A 39 -2.15 -5.43 7.60
C GLY A 39 -3.01 -5.42 8.87
N HIS A 40 -3.30 -4.23 9.40
CA HIS A 40 -4.20 -4.03 10.54
C HIS A 40 -5.65 -4.37 10.18
N ASP A 41 -6.21 -3.77 9.13
CA ASP A 41 -7.64 -3.88 8.80
C ASP A 41 -8.03 -5.26 8.29
N CYS A 42 -7.16 -5.87 7.49
CA CYS A 42 -7.45 -7.12 6.82
C CYS A 42 -6.97 -8.35 7.60
N HIS A 43 -6.39 -8.16 8.80
CA HIS A 43 -5.68 -9.22 9.52
C HIS A 43 -4.69 -9.97 8.62
N SER A 44 -3.99 -9.23 7.76
CA SER A 44 -3.11 -9.75 6.69
C SER A 44 -3.76 -10.51 5.53
N ILE A 45 -5.08 -10.49 5.37
CA ILE A 45 -5.71 -11.05 4.19
C ILE A 45 -5.61 -10.02 3.05
N TRP A 46 -4.56 -10.15 2.24
CA TRP A 46 -4.36 -9.36 1.03
C TRP A 46 -5.02 -10.06 -0.15
N ASP A 47 -6.24 -9.65 -0.50
CA ASP A 47 -6.80 -10.00 -1.81
C ASP A 47 -6.14 -9.11 -2.86
N GLU A 48 -5.12 -9.66 -3.53
CA GLU A 48 -4.34 -8.95 -4.56
C GLU A 48 -5.24 -8.31 -5.61
N GLY A 49 -6.31 -8.99 -6.04
CA GLY A 49 -7.22 -8.47 -7.07
C GLY A 49 -7.95 -7.22 -6.60
N ILE A 50 -8.56 -7.27 -5.42
CA ILE A 50 -9.30 -6.14 -4.84
C ILE A 50 -8.36 -4.97 -4.55
N ALA A 51 -7.16 -5.26 -4.03
CA ALA A 51 -6.20 -4.22 -3.71
C ALA A 51 -5.69 -3.51 -4.96
N ILE A 52 -5.37 -4.27 -6.01
CA ILE A 52 -4.93 -3.75 -7.31
C ILE A 52 -6.02 -2.88 -7.94
N ASP A 53 -7.26 -3.35 -7.95
CA ASP A 53 -8.36 -2.60 -8.54
C ASP A 53 -8.62 -1.31 -7.77
N THR A 54 -8.47 -1.33 -6.45
CA THR A 54 -8.61 -0.13 -5.61
C THR A 54 -7.48 0.86 -5.85
N ILE A 55 -6.21 0.42 -5.81
CA ILE A 55 -5.05 1.29 -6.08
C ILE A 55 -5.17 1.90 -7.48
N ARG A 56 -5.51 1.09 -8.49
CA ARG A 56 -5.67 1.55 -9.87
C ARG A 56 -6.78 2.58 -10.00
N ARG A 57 -7.92 2.38 -9.33
CA ARG A 57 -9.04 3.32 -9.33
C ARG A 57 -8.62 4.65 -8.72
N GLU A 58 -8.09 4.64 -7.50
CA GLU A 58 -7.70 5.88 -6.81
C GLU A 58 -6.57 6.60 -7.57
N ALA A 59 -5.60 5.87 -8.12
CA ALA A 59 -4.52 6.47 -8.92
C ALA A 59 -5.06 7.13 -10.20
N ARG A 60 -6.05 6.52 -10.86
CA ARG A 60 -6.69 7.14 -12.03
C ARG A 60 -7.51 8.38 -11.66
N GLU A 61 -8.14 8.40 -10.50
CA GLU A 61 -8.89 9.56 -10.01
C GLU A 61 -7.95 10.73 -9.66
N LEU A 62 -6.79 10.44 -9.07
CA LEU A 62 -5.82 11.45 -8.65
C LEU A 62 -4.91 11.94 -9.80
N HIS A 63 -4.66 11.09 -10.80
CA HIS A 63 -3.76 11.36 -11.93
C HIS A 63 -4.44 11.05 -13.28
N PRO A 64 -5.44 11.84 -13.69
CA PRO A 64 -6.16 11.62 -14.94
C PRO A 64 -5.27 11.73 -16.20
N GLU A 65 -4.10 12.35 -16.08
CA GLU A 65 -3.10 12.49 -17.13
C GLU A 65 -2.20 11.26 -17.31
N TRP A 66 -2.18 10.34 -16.34
CA TRP A 66 -1.34 9.14 -16.44
C TRP A 66 -1.87 8.20 -17.52
N SER A 67 -0.96 7.75 -18.40
CA SER A 67 -1.32 6.76 -19.40
C SER A 67 -1.69 5.43 -18.75
N GLY A 68 -2.52 4.63 -19.45
CA GLY A 68 -2.86 3.29 -18.98
C GLY A 68 -1.62 2.38 -18.78
N GLU A 69 -0.57 2.59 -19.57
CA GLU A 69 0.70 1.87 -19.42
C GLU A 69 1.49 2.31 -18.18
N LEU A 70 1.54 3.62 -17.90
CA LEU A 70 2.19 4.16 -16.71
C LEU A 70 1.50 3.66 -15.43
N LEU A 71 0.17 3.75 -15.38
CA LEU A 71 -0.64 3.22 -14.28
C LEU A 71 -0.40 1.71 -14.09
N LYS A 72 -0.35 0.94 -15.19
CA LYS A 72 -0.10 -0.50 -15.13
C LYS A 72 1.29 -0.79 -14.55
N LYS A 73 2.32 -0.11 -15.03
CA LYS A 73 3.70 -0.29 -14.56
C LYS A 73 3.85 0.10 -13.08
N PHE A 74 3.26 1.23 -12.69
CA PHE A 74 3.25 1.70 -11.31
C PHE A 74 2.64 0.64 -10.36
N VAL A 75 1.44 0.14 -10.70
CA VAL A 75 0.74 -0.85 -9.87
C VAL A 75 1.51 -2.18 -9.82
N GLU A 76 2.02 -2.69 -10.94
CA GLU A 76 2.78 -3.96 -10.94
C GLU A 76 4.07 -3.87 -10.13
N ASN A 77 4.82 -2.76 -10.22
CA ASN A 77 6.04 -2.57 -9.42
C ASN A 77 5.76 -2.63 -7.92
N ARG A 78 4.62 -2.08 -7.49
CA ARG A 78 4.27 -1.95 -6.07
C ARG A 78 3.51 -3.17 -5.55
N LYS A 79 2.98 -4.01 -6.44
CA LYS A 79 2.31 -5.28 -6.09
C LYS A 79 3.25 -6.23 -5.34
N SER A 80 4.38 -6.62 -5.95
CA SER A 80 5.31 -7.60 -5.36
C SER A 80 5.76 -7.12 -3.98
N HIS A 81 6.13 -5.85 -3.89
CA HIS A 81 6.62 -5.26 -2.65
C HIS A 81 5.55 -5.20 -1.55
N GLY A 82 4.29 -4.87 -1.91
CA GLY A 82 3.18 -4.85 -0.96
C GLY A 82 2.87 -6.24 -0.38
N THR A 83 2.83 -7.27 -1.24
CA THR A 83 2.62 -8.66 -0.82
C THR A 83 3.75 -9.13 0.10
N GLU A 84 5.01 -8.90 -0.27
CA GLU A 84 6.19 -9.27 0.54
C GLU A 84 6.16 -8.65 1.95
N LEU A 85 5.79 -7.37 2.06
CA LEU A 85 5.68 -6.69 3.35
C LEU A 85 4.52 -7.22 4.20
N LEU A 86 3.38 -7.56 3.58
CA LEU A 86 2.25 -8.14 4.30
C LEU A 86 2.57 -9.54 4.80
N ASP A 87 3.24 -10.37 4.00
CA ASP A 87 3.71 -11.69 4.41
C ASP A 87 4.70 -11.59 5.58
N PHE A 88 5.60 -10.61 5.54
CA PHE A 88 6.51 -10.31 6.64
C PHE A 88 5.77 -9.92 7.93
N LEU A 89 4.81 -8.97 7.85
CA LEU A 89 4.02 -8.54 9.01
C LEU A 89 3.19 -9.69 9.58
N THR A 90 2.65 -10.56 8.72
CA THR A 90 1.93 -11.78 9.12
C THR A 90 2.83 -12.72 9.89
N SER A 91 4.02 -12.99 9.36
CA SER A 91 5.01 -13.88 9.97
C SER A 91 5.43 -13.37 11.35
N LEU A 92 5.63 -12.06 11.51
CA LEU A 92 5.94 -11.45 12.80
C LEU A 92 4.78 -11.57 13.80
N ARG A 93 3.53 -11.41 13.33
CA ARG A 93 2.34 -11.56 14.17
C ARG A 93 2.20 -12.99 14.66
N GLU A 94 2.36 -13.97 13.78
CA GLU A 94 2.31 -15.39 14.13
C GLU A 94 3.43 -15.78 15.11
N ALA A 95 4.60 -15.15 14.98
CA ALA A 95 5.71 -15.31 15.91
C ALA A 95 5.54 -14.53 17.24
N GLY A 96 4.50 -13.70 17.39
CA GLY A 96 4.30 -12.83 18.56
C GLY A 96 5.29 -11.67 18.68
N LYS A 97 5.95 -11.28 17.58
CA LYS A 97 7.08 -10.34 17.54
C LYS A 97 6.77 -8.95 16.99
N VAL A 98 5.50 -8.64 16.69
CA VAL A 98 5.11 -7.33 16.14
C VAL A 98 5.55 -6.18 17.07
N ASN A 99 5.51 -6.39 18.38
CA ASN A 99 5.92 -5.38 19.37
C ASN A 99 7.43 -5.08 19.36
N GLU A 100 8.25 -5.90 18.71
CA GLU A 100 9.69 -5.66 18.55
C GLU A 100 10.01 -4.64 17.45
N LEU A 101 9.00 -4.25 16.63
CA LEU A 101 9.14 -3.26 15.56
C LEU A 101 9.11 -1.80 16.05
N ILE A 102 8.68 -1.56 17.29
CA ILE A 102 8.62 -0.22 17.88
C ILE A 102 9.79 -0.09 18.86
N PRO A 103 10.89 0.60 18.50
CA PRO A 103 11.91 0.94 19.48
C PRO A 103 11.29 1.92 20.49
N VAL A 104 11.35 1.55 21.77
CA VAL A 104 11.00 2.41 22.91
C VAL A 104 11.99 3.56 23.02
#